data_AF-A0A6I4QFE8-F1
#
_entry.id   AF-A0A6I4QFE8-F1
#
_cell.length_a   1.000
_cell.length_b   1.000
_cell.length_c   1.000
_cell.angle_alpha   90.00
_cell.angle_beta   90.00
_cell.angle_gamma   90.00
#
_symmetry.space_group_name_H-M   'P 1'
#
loop_
_entity.id
_entity.type
_entity.pdbx_description
1 polymer ?
#
loop_
_entity_poly.entity_id
_entity_poly.type
_entity_poly.pdbx_seq_one_letter_code
_entity_poly.pdbx_strand_id
1 'polypeptide(L)'
;ANIWNPSKGFLVQSTSPSSYDRNFPTTGLDGLYFDLDIGGIDGSQLSWTVNTSGSIRATVSWTRPRSGTFTNPRENTVQADEWIRDKSKNVARVTLHGPRASSSQISSSRPSSLTRPSLPQTFELVGRGSNGNEVRYG
;
A
#
# COMPACT_ATOMS: atom_id res chain seq x y z
N ALA A 1 23.80 -1.69 1.98
CA ALA A 1 22.33 -1.70 1.85
C ALA A 1 21.76 -0.60 2.74
N ASN A 2 21.11 0.40 2.14
CA ASN A 2 20.60 1.64 2.74
C ASN A 2 19.15 1.91 2.30
N ILE A 3 18.41 0.87 1.90
CA ILE A 3 17.06 0.95 1.31
C ILE A 3 15.97 1.23 2.34
N TRP A 4 16.32 1.20 3.63
CA TRP A 4 15.43 1.51 4.74
C TRP A 4 15.94 2.75 5.47
N ASN A 5 15.03 3.68 5.75
CA ASN A 5 15.25 4.84 6.58
C ASN A 5 14.33 4.76 7.80
N PRO A 6 14.84 4.81 9.04
CA PRO A 6 14.01 4.71 10.25
C PRO A 6 12.92 5.78 10.37
N SER A 7 13.08 6.93 9.72
CA SER A 7 12.11 8.04 9.73
C SER A 7 11.17 8.04 8.53
N LYS A 8 11.56 7.44 7.40
CA LYS A 8 10.80 7.48 6.13
C LYS A 8 10.31 6.13 5.64
N GLY A 9 10.75 5.05 6.26
CA GLY A 9 10.47 3.68 5.83
C GLY A 9 11.30 3.26 4.62
N PHE A 10 10.69 2.49 3.73
CA PHE A 10 11.34 1.96 2.53
C PHE A 10 11.57 3.07 1.50
N LEU A 11 12.81 3.26 1.09
CA LEU A 11 13.18 4.28 0.13
C LEU A 11 12.93 3.81 -1.30
N VAL A 12 12.44 4.72 -2.15
CA VAL A 12 12.33 4.50 -3.60
C VAL A 12 13.71 4.16 -4.16
N GLN A 13 13.80 3.02 -4.83
CA GLN A 13 15.01 2.48 -5.47
C GLN A 13 15.20 3.00 -6.90
N SER A 14 14.11 3.24 -7.63
CA SER A 14 14.16 3.83 -8.98
C SER A 14 12.87 4.57 -9.32
N THR A 15 12.96 5.62 -10.12
CA THR A 15 11.79 6.31 -10.70
C THR A 15 11.59 5.96 -12.17
N SER A 16 12.46 5.13 -12.75
CA SER A 16 12.33 4.63 -14.12
C SER A 16 11.27 3.51 -14.19
N PRO A 17 10.27 3.59 -15.09
CA PRO A 17 9.20 2.59 -15.18
C PRO A 17 9.68 1.14 -15.37
N SER A 18 10.82 0.94 -16.05
CA SER A 18 11.42 -0.39 -16.26
C SER A 18 12.03 -1.02 -15.00
N SER A 19 12.04 -0.32 -13.87
CA SER A 19 12.62 -0.76 -12.59
C SER A 19 11.67 -0.62 -11.40
N TYR A 20 10.36 -0.46 -11.69
CA TYR A 20 9.30 -0.32 -10.70
C TYR A 20 9.12 -1.59 -9.83
N ASP A 21 9.43 -2.76 -10.39
CA ASP A 21 9.52 -4.02 -9.66
C ASP A 21 10.46 -3.99 -8.43
N ARG A 22 11.37 -3.00 -8.31
CA ARG A 22 12.25 -2.81 -7.16
C ARG A 22 11.65 -2.02 -6.00
N ASN A 23 10.57 -1.27 -6.23
CA ASN A 23 9.94 -0.43 -5.21
C ASN A 23 8.76 -1.10 -4.52
N PHE A 24 8.05 -1.95 -5.25
CA PHE A 24 6.80 -2.54 -4.78
C PHE A 24 7.03 -3.80 -3.93
N PRO A 25 6.20 -4.06 -2.91
CA PRO A 25 6.26 -5.31 -2.16
C PRO A 25 6.14 -6.54 -3.07
N THR A 26 7.04 -7.50 -2.89
CA THR A 26 6.97 -8.82 -3.57
C THR A 26 5.96 -9.77 -2.91
N THR A 27 5.21 -9.29 -1.92
CA THR A 27 4.13 -9.99 -1.23
C THR A 27 2.97 -9.01 -1.00
N GLY A 28 1.75 -9.48 -1.19
CA GLY A 28 0.54 -8.71 -0.94
C GLY A 28 -0.58 -9.60 -0.42
N LEU A 29 -1.38 -9.05 0.48
CA LEU A 29 -2.64 -9.63 0.96
C LEU A 29 -3.71 -8.56 0.82
N ASP A 30 -4.95 -9.00 0.69
CA ASP A 30 -6.09 -8.09 0.66
C ASP A 30 -6.12 -7.20 1.91
N GLY A 31 -6.23 -5.90 1.69
CA GLY A 31 -6.31 -4.90 2.76
C GLY A 31 -4.97 -4.51 3.38
N LEU A 32 -3.83 -5.08 2.95
CA LEU A 32 -2.53 -4.51 3.29
C LEU A 32 -2.37 -3.15 2.64
N TYR A 33 -1.70 -2.24 3.33
CA TYR A 33 -1.47 -0.89 2.83
C TYR A 33 -0.13 -0.36 3.28
N PHE A 34 0.32 0.66 2.56
CA PHE A 34 1.42 1.52 2.93
C PHE A 34 1.09 2.96 2.54
N ASP A 35 1.81 3.92 3.12
CA ASP A 35 1.57 5.34 2.92
C ASP A 35 2.75 5.95 2.15
N LEU A 36 2.45 6.81 1.18
CA LEU A 36 3.47 7.53 0.42
C LEU A 36 3.91 8.79 1.18
N ASP A 37 5.21 8.91 1.46
CA ASP A 37 5.83 10.15 1.92
C ASP A 37 6.14 11.04 0.71
N ILE A 38 5.24 11.98 0.41
CA ILE A 38 5.31 12.85 -0.78
C ILE A 38 5.94 14.18 -0.38
N GLY A 39 7.17 14.41 -0.85
CA GLY A 39 7.89 15.68 -0.65
C GLY A 39 7.70 16.66 -1.81
N GLY A 40 7.82 17.95 -1.51
CA GLY A 40 7.91 19.02 -2.52
C GLY A 40 6.58 19.53 -3.09
N ILE A 41 5.48 18.82 -2.85
CA ILE A 41 4.12 19.23 -3.27
C ILE A 41 3.08 18.89 -2.21
N ASP A 42 1.90 19.51 -2.30
CA ASP A 42 0.75 19.15 -1.47
C ASP A 42 0.03 17.91 -2.02
N GLY A 43 0.22 16.77 -1.34
CA GLY A 43 -0.39 15.49 -1.74
C GLY A 43 -1.92 15.49 -1.75
N SER A 44 -2.58 16.42 -1.05
CA SER A 44 -4.05 16.54 -1.05
C SER A 44 -4.62 16.99 -2.39
N GLN A 45 -3.79 17.58 -3.25
CA GLN A 45 -4.17 18.08 -4.58
C GLN A 45 -4.11 16.99 -5.65
N LEU A 46 -3.58 15.80 -5.32
CA LEU A 46 -3.34 14.74 -6.28
C LEU A 46 -4.57 13.87 -6.48
N SER A 47 -4.96 13.70 -7.75
CA SER A 47 -5.88 12.66 -8.19
C SER A 47 -5.08 11.48 -8.74
N TRP A 48 -5.40 10.27 -8.30
CA TRP A 48 -4.58 9.09 -8.56
C TRP A 48 -5.17 8.19 -9.63
N THR A 49 -4.32 7.79 -10.57
CA THR A 49 -4.55 6.66 -11.50
C THR A 49 -3.65 5.50 -11.08
N VAL A 50 -4.20 4.29 -11.08
CA VAL A 50 -3.47 3.08 -10.70
C VAL A 50 -3.46 2.10 -11.87
N ASN A 51 -2.30 1.92 -12.47
CA ASN A 51 -2.06 0.94 -13.52
C ASN A 51 -1.50 -0.33 -12.89
N THR A 52 -2.11 -1.47 -13.17
CA THR A 52 -1.70 -2.76 -12.62
C THR A 52 -1.60 -3.81 -13.71
N SER A 53 -0.51 -4.56 -13.69
CA SER A 53 -0.33 -5.75 -14.53
C SER A 53 -0.40 -6.99 -13.64
N GLY A 54 -1.56 -7.64 -13.61
CA GLY A 54 -1.79 -8.87 -12.85
C GLY A 54 -3.13 -8.91 -12.12
N SER A 55 -3.24 -9.83 -11.16
CA SER A 55 -4.49 -10.10 -10.43
C SER A 55 -4.64 -9.29 -9.13
N ILE A 56 -3.59 -8.64 -8.64
CA ILE A 56 -3.61 -7.78 -7.47
C ILE A 56 -3.88 -6.36 -7.96
N ARG A 57 -4.88 -5.70 -7.37
CA ARG A 57 -5.21 -4.30 -7.64
C ARG A 57 -4.72 -3.43 -6.50
N ALA A 58 -4.66 -2.13 -6.73
CA ALA A 58 -4.42 -1.18 -5.65
C ALA A 58 -5.34 0.04 -5.81
N THR A 59 -5.58 0.72 -4.70
CA THR A 59 -6.26 2.02 -4.66
C THR A 59 -5.42 3.00 -3.86
N VAL A 60 -5.33 4.24 -4.32
CA VAL A 60 -4.72 5.32 -3.53
C VAL A 60 -5.82 6.21 -2.99
N SER A 61 -5.77 6.52 -1.70
CA SER A 61 -6.74 7.35 -1.01
C SER A 61 -6.07 8.40 -0.16
N TRP A 62 -6.64 9.60 -0.11
CA TRP A 62 -6.23 10.64 0.83
C TRP A 62 -7.05 10.49 2.11
N THR A 63 -6.47 9.87 3.14
CA THR A 63 -7.23 9.42 4.32
C THR A 63 -6.51 9.69 5.63
N ARG A 64 -7.26 9.78 6.73
CA ARG A 64 -6.66 9.86 8.07
C ARG A 64 -6.00 8.52 8.45
N PRO A 65 -4.82 8.55 9.08
CA PRO A 65 -4.27 7.40 9.76
C PRO A 65 -5.28 6.80 10.76
N ARG A 66 -5.26 5.49 10.89
CA ARG A 66 -6.08 4.73 11.83
C ARG A 66 -5.58 4.99 13.25
N SER A 67 -6.50 5.27 14.16
CA SER A 67 -6.19 5.51 15.59
C SER A 67 -6.67 4.40 16.52
N GLY A 68 -7.32 3.36 15.98
CA GLY A 68 -7.79 2.22 16.76
C GLY A 68 -6.70 1.20 17.04
N THR A 69 -7.10 0.07 17.61
CA THR A 69 -6.24 -1.09 17.86
C THR A 69 -6.75 -2.32 17.14
N PHE A 70 -5.89 -3.32 16.98
CA PHE A 70 -6.27 -4.65 16.54
C PHE A 70 -5.57 -5.71 17.39
N THR A 71 -6.20 -6.86 17.54
CA THR A 71 -5.62 -8.03 18.21
C THR A 71 -4.85 -8.84 17.19
N ASN A 72 -3.56 -9.10 17.45
CA ASN A 72 -2.75 -9.92 16.57
C ASN A 72 -2.93 -11.43 16.88
N PRO A 73 -2.40 -12.35 16.04
CA PRO A 73 -2.53 -13.79 16.27
C PRO A 73 -1.88 -14.33 17.56
N ARG A 74 -1.09 -13.51 18.26
CA ARG A 74 -0.50 -13.83 19.58
C ARG A 74 -1.30 -13.19 20.73
N GLU A 75 -2.53 -12.74 20.44
CA GLU A 75 -3.45 -12.09 21.38
C GLU A 75 -2.96 -10.75 21.95
N ASN A 76 -1.95 -10.14 21.34
CA ASN A 76 -1.48 -8.83 21.76
C ASN A 76 -2.32 -7.74 21.10
N THR A 77 -2.65 -6.70 21.86
CA THR A 77 -3.20 -5.44 21.34
C THR A 77 -2.10 -4.66 20.64
N VAL A 78 -2.31 -4.35 19.36
CA VAL A 78 -1.40 -3.55 18.53
C VAL A 78 -2.09 -2.26 18.13
N GLN A 79 -1.38 -1.14 18.21
CA GLN A 79 -1.88 0.15 17.74
C GLN A 79 -1.85 0.18 16.21
N ALA A 80 -2.96 0.60 15.59
CA ALA A 80 -2.97 0.82 14.15
C ALA A 80 -2.07 2.00 13.79
N ASP A 81 -1.40 1.94 12.64
CA ASP A 81 -0.57 3.01 12.08
C ASP A 81 0.41 3.63 13.08
N GLU A 82 1.03 2.79 13.92
CA GLU A 82 1.96 3.24 14.97
C GLU A 82 3.20 3.96 14.44
N TRP A 83 3.54 3.74 13.16
CA TRP A 83 4.63 4.46 12.47
C TRP A 83 4.30 5.93 12.19
N ILE A 84 3.03 6.35 12.33
CA ILE A 84 2.60 7.73 12.10
C ILE A 84 2.38 8.43 13.44
N ARG A 85 3.27 9.38 13.76
CA ARG A 85 3.22 10.17 15.00
C ARG A 85 2.06 11.18 15.02
N ASP A 86 1.93 11.97 13.96
CA ASP A 86 0.88 12.97 13.81
C ASP A 86 -0.27 12.40 12.96
N LYS A 87 -1.31 11.90 13.63
CA LYS A 87 -2.50 11.35 12.97
C LYS A 87 -3.59 12.40 12.68
N SER A 88 -3.32 13.68 12.95
CA SER A 88 -4.26 14.76 12.62
C SER A 88 -4.29 15.07 11.12
N LYS A 89 -3.23 14.69 10.40
CA LYS A 89 -3.03 14.90 8.97
C LYS A 89 -3.37 13.65 8.18
N ASN A 90 -3.90 13.87 6.98
CA ASN A 90 -4.14 12.78 6.05
C ASN A 90 -2.84 12.30 5.40
N VAL A 91 -2.88 11.06 4.91
CA VAL A 91 -1.80 10.41 4.17
C VAL A 91 -2.32 9.89 2.84
N ALA A 92 -1.42 9.80 1.85
CA ALA A 92 -1.70 9.11 0.60
C ALA A 92 -1.50 7.60 0.81
N ARG A 93 -2.59 6.90 1.11
CA ARG A 93 -2.59 5.48 1.43
C ARG A 93 -2.82 4.63 0.20
N VAL A 94 -1.85 3.78 -0.12
CA VAL A 94 -1.97 2.72 -1.13
C VAL A 94 -2.49 1.46 -0.44
N THR A 95 -3.69 1.01 -0.80
CA THR A 95 -4.27 -0.24 -0.29
C THR A 95 -4.29 -1.29 -1.39
N LEU A 96 -3.78 -2.47 -1.09
CA LEU A 96 -3.74 -3.62 -1.98
C LEU A 96 -5.04 -4.42 -1.88
N HIS A 97 -5.53 -4.85 -3.03
CA HIS A 97 -6.72 -5.69 -3.18
C HIS A 97 -6.30 -6.96 -3.89
N GLY A 98 -6.44 -8.09 -3.19
CA GLY A 98 -5.91 -9.37 -3.65
C GLY A 98 -6.80 -10.53 -3.24
N PRO A 99 -6.36 -11.77 -3.46
CA PRO A 99 -7.09 -12.94 -3.00
C PRO A 99 -7.24 -12.92 -1.48
N ARG A 100 -8.46 -13.14 -1.00
CA ARG A 100 -8.80 -13.33 0.41
C ARG A 100 -9.76 -14.49 0.57
N ALA A 101 -9.69 -15.16 1.71
CA ALA A 101 -10.69 -16.15 2.07
C ALA A 101 -12.06 -15.49 2.27
N SER A 102 -13.10 -16.12 1.75
CA SER A 102 -14.47 -15.76 2.13
C SER A 102 -14.75 -16.17 3.58
N SER A 103 -15.78 -15.60 4.20
CA SER A 103 -16.23 -16.01 5.54
C SER A 103 -16.55 -17.52 5.60
N SER A 104 -17.09 -18.09 4.51
CA SER A 104 -17.37 -19.53 4.42
C SER A 104 -16.12 -20.39 4.31
N GLN A 105 -15.07 -19.93 3.64
CA GLN A 105 -13.79 -20.62 3.61
C GLN A 105 -13.13 -20.59 5.00
N ILE A 106 -13.19 -19.46 5.71
CA ILE A 106 -12.62 -19.30 7.05
C ILE A 106 -13.29 -20.23 8.07
N SER A 107 -14.61 -20.39 8.01
CA SER A 107 -15.35 -21.25 8.94
C SER A 107 -15.34 -22.73 8.56
N SER A 108 -14.80 -23.10 7.39
CA SER A 108 -14.78 -24.47 6.92
C SER A 108 -13.67 -25.28 7.61
N SER A 109 -14.00 -26.50 8.05
CA SER A 109 -13.00 -27.49 8.49
C SER A 109 -12.20 -28.10 7.33
N ARG A 110 -12.63 -27.87 6.09
CA ARG A 110 -11.96 -28.32 4.85
C ARG A 110 -11.98 -27.17 3.83
N PRO A 111 -11.19 -26.11 4.03
CA PRO A 111 -11.19 -24.96 3.14
C PRO A 111 -10.63 -25.31 1.76
N SER A 112 -11.18 -24.70 0.71
CA SER A 112 -10.59 -24.76 -0.63
C SER A 112 -9.36 -23.86 -0.73
N SER A 113 -8.48 -24.13 -1.71
CA SER A 113 -7.30 -23.30 -1.95
C SER A 113 -7.67 -21.89 -2.40
N LEU A 114 -6.87 -20.91 -1.97
CA LEU A 114 -6.93 -19.55 -2.49
C LEU A 114 -6.17 -19.44 -3.81
N THR A 115 -6.72 -18.69 -4.76
CA THR A 115 -6.02 -18.35 -6.00
C THR A 115 -4.67 -17.73 -5.68
N ARG A 116 -3.59 -18.35 -6.13
CA ARG A 116 -2.23 -17.83 -5.95
C ARG A 116 -1.90 -16.86 -7.08
N PRO A 117 -1.65 -15.57 -6.79
CA PRO A 117 -1.19 -14.63 -7.81
C PRO A 117 0.19 -15.02 -8.35
N SER A 118 0.43 -14.76 -9.64
CA SER A 118 1.79 -14.73 -10.16
C SER A 118 2.48 -13.46 -9.66
N LEU A 119 3.71 -13.58 -9.18
CA LEU A 119 4.52 -12.50 -8.62
C LEU A 119 5.93 -12.51 -9.24
N PRO A 120 6.63 -11.35 -9.31
CA PRO A 120 6.15 -10.03 -8.89
C PRO A 120 5.09 -9.47 -9.86
N GLN A 121 4.25 -8.57 -9.36
CA GLN A 121 3.34 -7.77 -10.19
C GLN A 121 3.86 -6.34 -10.26
N THR A 122 3.67 -5.70 -11.41
CA THR A 122 4.08 -4.31 -11.62
C THR A 122 2.89 -3.39 -11.40
N PHE A 123 3.14 -2.34 -10.62
CA PHE A 123 2.20 -1.26 -10.37
C PHE A 123 2.80 0.03 -10.93
N GLU A 124 1.95 0.93 -11.39
CA GLU A 124 2.31 2.33 -11.60
C GLU A 124 1.17 3.19 -11.05
N LEU A 125 1.47 3.93 -10.00
CA LEU A 125 0.62 4.93 -9.37
C LEU A 125 1.01 6.29 -9.94
N VAL A 126 0.08 6.95 -10.61
CA VAL A 126 0.28 8.29 -11.17
C VAL A 126 -0.64 9.27 -10.45
N GLY A 127 -0.07 10.15 -9.65
CA GLY A 127 -0.78 11.24 -8.98
C GLY A 127 -0.67 12.52 -9.81
N ARG A 128 -1.80 13.08 -10.25
CA ARG A 128 -1.86 14.32 -11.05
C ARG A 128 -2.53 15.43 -10.25
N GLY A 129 -1.85 16.57 -10.13
CA GLY A 129 -2.38 17.80 -9.57
C GLY A 129 -3.00 18.69 -10.66
N SER A 130 -3.94 19.56 -10.26
CA SER A 130 -4.60 20.52 -11.17
C SER A 130 -3.66 21.59 -11.71
N ASN A 131 -2.53 21.83 -11.05
CA ASN A 131 -1.46 22.75 -11.43
C ASN A 131 -0.45 22.15 -12.43
N GLY A 132 -0.71 20.95 -12.95
CA GLY A 132 0.20 20.24 -13.86
C GLY A 132 1.30 19.45 -13.14
N ASN A 133 1.33 19.46 -11.80
CA ASN A 133 2.24 18.61 -11.04
C ASN A 133 1.88 17.14 -11.24
N GLU A 134 2.90 16.30 -11.35
CA GLU A 134 2.75 14.86 -11.50
C GLU A 134 3.76 14.15 -10.60
N VAL A 135 3.30 13.12 -9.89
CA VAL A 135 4.16 12.18 -9.17
C VAL A 135 3.89 10.77 -9.66
N ARG A 136 4.96 9.98 -9.72
CA ARG A 136 4.87 8.57 -10.07
C ARG A 136 5.55 7.72 -9.02
N TYR A 137 4.94 6.58 -8.74
CA TYR A 137 5.51 5.54 -7.92
C TYR A 137 5.09 4.21 -8.51
N GLY A 138 6.00 3.26 -8.63
CA GLY A 138 5.70 1.92 -9.09
C GLY A 138 6.80 0.99 -8.70
#